data_AF-A0A953JUY7-F1
#
_entry.id   AF-A0A953JUY7-F1
#
_cell.length_a   1.000
_cell.length_b   1.000
_cell.length_c   1.000
_cell.angle_alpha   90.00
_cell.angle_beta   90.00
_cell.angle_gamma   90.00
#
_symmetry.space_group_name_H-M   'P 1'
#
loop_
_entity.id
_entity.type
_entity.pdbx_description
1 polymer ?
#
loop_
_entity_poly.entity_id
_entity_poly.type
_entity_poly.pdbx_seq_one_letter_code
_entity_poly.pdbx_strand_id
1 'polypeptide(L)'
;MGRPGLLGLGLAAAIGLPYVTSPDSGLRKWANSAVEKPAATSTAAAAGLSAAGSAPNASHPVTRPEGQPVTHLGEVFRFDVTTGWVLARWPRVTTRLATLDLQGYRVALVTGTKESDLAGSLTYYFNPDQRVQRIAFKGTTGDTRMLVALLSSQFGFVRTATPDPHLHLYQVKEDREVVSELRIHSISTIKSTDPHGRFQVALVIERPSES
;
A
#
# COMPACT_ATOMS: atom_id res chain seq x y z
N MET A 1 12.53 32.67 73.17
CA MET A 1 11.24 32.00 73.43
C MET A 1 10.53 31.87 72.08
N GLY A 2 10.28 30.65 71.58
CA GLY A 2 9.53 30.39 70.33
C GLY A 2 10.30 29.67 69.19
N ARG A 3 10.16 28.34 69.13
CA ARG A 3 10.25 27.47 67.92
C ARG A 3 8.91 26.69 67.88
N PRO A 4 8.52 25.93 66.83
CA PRO A 4 8.83 25.91 65.39
C PRO A 4 7.56 25.77 64.49
N GLY A 5 7.72 25.76 63.16
CA GLY A 5 6.74 25.21 62.20
C GLY A 5 7.33 25.22 60.78
N LEU A 6 7.85 24.12 60.25
CA LEU A 6 7.23 22.98 59.53
C LEU A 6 7.12 23.20 58.00
N LEU A 7 7.93 22.40 57.29
CA LEU A 7 7.64 21.62 56.07
C LEU A 7 7.20 22.32 54.77
N GLY A 8 7.94 22.01 53.69
CA GLY A 8 7.53 22.26 52.31
C GLY A 8 8.62 21.92 51.29
N LEU A 9 9.01 20.65 51.21
CA LEU A 9 9.86 20.10 50.15
C LEU A 9 9.03 20.01 48.84
N GLY A 10 9.57 20.50 47.72
CA GLY A 10 8.92 20.40 46.42
C GLY A 10 9.92 20.49 45.27
N LEU A 11 10.71 19.44 45.09
CA LEU A 11 11.56 19.21 43.92
C LEU A 11 10.66 18.79 42.74
N ALA A 12 10.49 19.67 41.75
CA ALA A 12 9.95 19.30 40.45
C ALA A 12 11.11 19.08 39.47
N ALA A 13 11.53 17.82 39.32
CA ALA A 13 12.45 17.39 38.28
C ALA A 13 11.69 17.36 36.94
N ALA A 14 11.93 18.36 36.09
CA ALA A 14 11.49 18.35 34.71
C ALA A 14 12.38 17.37 33.92
N ILE A 15 11.89 16.14 33.72
CA ILE A 15 12.48 15.20 32.77
C ILE A 15 12.04 15.66 31.37
N GLY A 16 12.85 16.51 30.75
CA GLY A 16 12.74 16.80 29.33
C GLY A 16 13.11 15.56 28.54
N LEU A 17 12.11 14.84 28.04
CA LEU A 17 12.29 13.76 27.08
C LEU A 17 12.91 14.35 25.80
N PRO A 18 14.06 13.86 25.31
CA PRO A 18 14.54 14.22 23.99
C PRO A 18 13.57 13.65 22.96
N TYR A 19 12.91 14.53 22.21
CA TYR A 19 12.25 14.15 20.97
C TYR A 19 13.30 13.56 20.03
N VAL A 20 13.33 12.24 19.93
CA VAL A 20 14.03 11.55 18.85
C VAL A 20 13.26 11.87 17.58
N THR A 21 13.81 12.75 16.76
CA THR A 21 13.40 12.89 15.37
C THR A 21 13.74 11.58 14.68
N SER A 22 12.74 10.72 14.43
CA SER A 22 12.92 9.60 13.52
C SER A 22 13.38 10.15 12.17
N PRO A 23 14.46 9.61 11.56
CA PRO A 23 14.83 10.01 10.22
C PRO A 23 13.62 9.77 9.30
N ASP A 24 13.22 10.83 8.62
CA ASP A 24 12.11 10.82 7.66
C ASP A 24 12.56 9.97 6.46
N SER A 25 12.39 8.66 6.58
CA SER A 25 12.76 7.72 5.53
C SER A 25 12.01 8.10 4.25
N GLY A 26 12.70 8.05 3.10
CA GLY A 26 12.08 8.32 1.78
C GLY A 26 10.83 7.47 1.51
N LEU A 27 10.64 6.39 2.30
CA LEU A 27 9.45 5.56 2.44
C LEU A 27 8.18 6.35 2.84
N ARG A 28 8.27 7.46 3.58
CA ARG A 28 7.10 8.31 3.89
C ARG A 28 6.76 9.23 2.72
N LYS A 29 7.77 9.78 2.04
CA LYS A 29 7.60 10.69 0.90
C LYS A 29 7.00 9.98 -0.31
N TRP A 30 7.49 8.81 -0.71
CA TRP A 30 6.87 8.08 -1.85
C TRP A 30 5.44 7.65 -1.52
N ALA A 31 5.11 7.29 -0.27
CA ALA A 31 3.77 6.89 0.14
C ALA A 31 2.78 8.06 0.04
N ASN A 32 3.20 9.25 0.46
CA ASN A 32 2.35 10.45 0.46
C ASN A 32 2.23 11.10 -0.93
N SER A 33 3.29 11.09 -1.76
CA SER A 33 3.28 11.71 -3.11
C SER A 33 2.45 10.96 -4.16
N ALA A 34 1.84 9.82 -3.84
CA ALA A 34 0.98 9.08 -4.77
C ALA A 34 -0.51 9.20 -4.46
N VAL A 35 -0.88 10.06 -3.50
CA VAL A 35 -2.27 10.50 -3.27
C VAL A 35 -2.56 11.69 -4.19
N GLU A 36 -2.30 11.54 -5.49
CA GLU A 36 -2.86 12.45 -6.49
C GLU A 36 -4.16 11.83 -7.01
N LYS A 37 -5.24 12.46 -6.58
CA LYS A 37 -6.64 12.23 -6.93
C LYS A 37 -6.77 12.03 -8.46
N PRO A 38 -7.43 10.96 -8.95
CA PRO A 38 -7.70 10.86 -10.38
C PRO A 38 -8.58 12.04 -10.79
N ALA A 39 -8.03 12.91 -11.64
CA ALA A 39 -8.76 13.99 -12.29
C ALA A 39 -9.86 13.35 -13.14
N ALA A 40 -11.11 13.49 -12.69
CA ALA A 40 -12.28 13.15 -13.47
C ALA A 40 -12.39 14.15 -14.62
N THR A 41 -12.03 13.72 -15.83
CA THR A 41 -12.40 14.43 -17.06
C THR A 41 -13.81 13.99 -17.43
N SER A 42 -14.81 14.83 -17.13
CA SER A 42 -16.15 14.79 -17.74
C SER A 42 -16.34 16.10 -18.50
N THR A 43 -16.23 16.08 -19.83
CA THR A 43 -17.30 15.93 -20.83
C THR A 43 -18.06 17.23 -21.11
N ALA A 44 -17.92 17.70 -22.34
CA ALA A 44 -18.95 18.39 -23.13
C ALA A 44 -18.65 18.07 -24.61
N ALA A 45 -19.56 17.98 -25.56
CA ALA A 45 -21.00 17.79 -25.66
C ALA A 45 -21.21 17.62 -27.18
N ALA A 46 -22.01 16.66 -27.63
CA ALA A 46 -22.61 16.72 -28.96
C ALA A 46 -23.88 15.86 -29.00
N ALA A 47 -24.96 16.52 -29.38
CA ALA A 47 -26.31 16.01 -29.48
C ALA A 47 -26.51 15.07 -30.67
N GLY A 48 -27.52 14.21 -30.55
CA GLY A 48 -28.12 13.47 -31.65
C GLY A 48 -29.32 12.67 -31.16
N LEU A 49 -30.53 13.18 -31.39
CA LEU A 49 -31.77 12.43 -31.24
C LEU A 49 -31.81 11.31 -32.29
N SER A 50 -32.19 10.09 -31.90
CA SER A 50 -33.00 9.22 -32.77
C SER A 50 -33.72 8.14 -31.97
N ALA A 51 -34.97 7.88 -32.37
CA ALA A 51 -35.95 7.07 -31.67
C ALA A 51 -35.95 5.59 -32.10
N ALA A 52 -36.42 4.74 -31.18
CA ALA A 52 -37.10 3.45 -31.34
C ALA A 52 -36.43 2.34 -32.18
N GLY A 53 -36.03 1.27 -31.49
CA GLY A 53 -35.78 -0.05 -32.08
C GLY A 53 -35.36 -1.05 -31.01
N SER A 54 -36.31 -1.88 -30.55
CA SER A 54 -36.05 -3.01 -29.65
C SER A 54 -35.03 -3.98 -30.26
N ALA A 55 -33.94 -4.27 -29.55
CA ALA A 55 -33.03 -5.39 -29.79
C ALA A 55 -32.37 -5.82 -28.46
N PRO A 56 -31.92 -7.08 -28.35
CA PRO A 56 -31.97 -7.86 -27.12
C PRO A 56 -30.87 -7.51 -26.14
N ASN A 57 -31.15 -7.83 -24.87
CA ASN A 57 -30.24 -7.84 -23.72
C ASN A 57 -28.78 -8.08 -24.13
N ALA A 58 -28.03 -6.99 -24.30
CA ALA A 58 -26.60 -7.03 -24.50
C ALA A 58 -26.00 -7.50 -23.17
N SER A 59 -25.77 -8.81 -23.07
CA SER A 59 -24.87 -9.39 -22.10
C SER A 59 -23.57 -8.61 -22.18
N HIS A 60 -23.35 -7.70 -21.22
CA HIS A 60 -22.07 -7.02 -21.07
C HIS A 60 -20.99 -8.11 -21.06
N PRO A 61 -19.99 -8.07 -21.96
CA PRO A 61 -18.86 -8.96 -21.84
C PRO A 61 -18.26 -8.66 -20.46
N VAL A 62 -18.33 -9.62 -19.55
CA VAL A 62 -17.55 -9.57 -18.31
C VAL A 62 -16.11 -9.54 -18.78
N THR A 63 -15.54 -8.34 -18.86
CA THR A 63 -14.13 -8.14 -19.18
C THR A 63 -13.35 -8.90 -18.12
N ARG A 64 -12.89 -10.09 -18.48
CA ARG A 64 -12.03 -10.89 -17.63
C ARG A 64 -10.81 -10.02 -17.32
N PRO A 65 -10.40 -9.85 -16.06
CA PRO A 65 -9.18 -9.14 -15.74
C PRO A 65 -8.05 -9.64 -16.64
N GLU A 66 -7.42 -8.74 -17.40
CA GLU A 66 -6.35 -9.12 -18.33
C GLU A 66 -5.13 -9.59 -17.51
N GLY A 67 -4.82 -10.88 -17.59
CA GLY A 67 -3.69 -11.50 -16.89
C GLY A 67 -4.00 -12.96 -16.49
N GLN A 68 -2.96 -13.77 -16.31
CA GLN A 68 -3.16 -15.09 -15.69
C GLN A 68 -3.69 -14.89 -14.26
N PRO A 69 -4.74 -15.63 -13.86
CA PRO A 69 -5.34 -15.46 -12.53
C PRO A 69 -4.29 -15.66 -11.43
N VAL A 70 -4.31 -14.77 -10.42
CA VAL A 70 -3.45 -14.90 -9.25
C VAL A 70 -4.20 -15.79 -8.25
N THR A 71 -3.80 -17.06 -8.14
CA THR A 71 -4.49 -18.02 -7.27
C THR A 71 -4.14 -17.81 -5.79
N HIS A 72 -2.93 -17.34 -5.50
CA HIS A 72 -2.44 -17.09 -4.14
C HIS A 72 -1.79 -15.71 -4.05
N LEU A 73 -2.23 -14.90 -3.08
CA LEU A 73 -1.71 -13.55 -2.89
C LEU A 73 -0.20 -13.52 -2.56
N GLY A 74 0.32 -14.58 -1.94
CA GLY A 74 1.76 -14.72 -1.69
C GLY A 74 2.61 -14.79 -2.96
N GLU A 75 2.06 -15.24 -4.11
CA GLU A 75 2.79 -15.37 -5.37
C GLU A 75 3.33 -14.03 -5.86
N VAL A 76 2.55 -12.95 -5.72
CA VAL A 76 2.89 -11.63 -6.23
C VAL A 76 3.84 -10.84 -5.32
N PHE A 77 4.07 -11.31 -4.09
CA PHE A 77 4.97 -10.69 -3.13
C PHE A 77 6.28 -11.48 -2.94
N ARG A 78 6.65 -12.32 -3.92
CA ARG A 78 7.88 -13.12 -3.87
C ARG A 78 9.12 -12.30 -4.25
N PHE A 79 10.19 -12.44 -3.48
CA PHE A 79 11.50 -11.87 -3.79
C PHE A 79 12.34 -12.74 -4.74
N ASP A 80 11.99 -14.03 -4.85
CA ASP A 80 12.60 -14.97 -5.79
C ASP A 80 11.91 -14.91 -7.16
N VAL A 81 11.88 -13.71 -7.75
CA VAL A 81 11.40 -13.49 -9.12
C VAL A 81 12.48 -12.79 -9.93
N THR A 82 12.51 -13.05 -11.23
CA THR A 82 13.45 -12.43 -12.17
C THR A 82 12.76 -11.40 -13.05
N THR A 83 13.53 -10.52 -13.67
CA THR A 83 13.02 -9.57 -14.67
C THR A 83 12.30 -10.30 -15.82
N GLY A 84 12.88 -11.42 -16.28
CA GLY A 84 12.27 -12.28 -17.30
C GLY A 84 10.92 -12.86 -16.87
N TRP A 85 10.79 -13.32 -15.62
CA TRP A 85 9.51 -13.77 -15.08
C TRP A 85 8.47 -12.64 -15.06
N VAL A 86 8.85 -11.44 -14.61
CA VAL A 86 7.92 -10.27 -14.58
C VAL A 86 7.42 -9.96 -16.00
N LEU A 87 8.32 -9.90 -16.97
CA LEU A 87 7.96 -9.61 -18.37
C LEU A 87 7.10 -10.71 -19.01
N ALA A 88 7.25 -11.97 -18.59
CA ALA A 88 6.43 -13.08 -19.08
C ALA A 88 5.07 -13.19 -18.35
N ARG A 89 5.02 -12.85 -17.05
CA ARG A 89 3.84 -13.00 -16.19
C ARG A 89 2.80 -11.91 -16.43
N TRP A 90 3.25 -10.68 -16.70
CA TRP A 90 2.40 -9.51 -16.76
C TRP A 90 2.25 -8.99 -18.19
N PRO A 91 1.02 -8.78 -18.68
CA PRO A 91 0.78 -8.38 -20.07
C PRO A 91 1.31 -6.98 -20.39
N ARG A 92 1.42 -6.12 -19.37
CA ARG A 92 1.93 -4.75 -19.50
C ARG A 92 2.86 -4.43 -18.34
N VAL A 93 4.07 -4.01 -18.69
CA VAL A 93 5.09 -3.61 -17.72
C VAL A 93 5.64 -2.25 -18.11
N THR A 94 5.65 -1.32 -17.15
CA THR A 94 6.31 -0.02 -17.29
C THR A 94 7.62 -0.05 -16.53
N THR A 95 8.73 0.13 -17.24
CA THR A 95 10.05 0.26 -16.63
C THR A 95 10.28 1.71 -16.19
N ARG A 96 10.82 1.89 -14.99
CA ARG A 96 11.35 3.17 -14.50
C ARG A 96 12.69 2.93 -13.85
N LEU A 97 13.65 3.82 -14.11
CA LEU A 97 14.83 3.90 -13.27
C LEU A 97 14.40 4.56 -11.96
N ALA A 98 14.59 3.88 -10.84
CA ALA A 98 14.34 4.45 -9.53
C ALA A 98 15.61 5.14 -9.02
N THR A 99 15.45 6.18 -8.20
CA THR A 99 16.54 6.75 -7.41
C THR A 99 17.19 5.61 -6.60
N LEU A 100 18.52 5.53 -6.56
CA LEU A 100 19.35 4.50 -5.87
C LEU A 100 19.71 3.22 -6.66
N ASP A 101 20.06 3.29 -7.95
CA ASP A 101 20.52 2.13 -8.76
C ASP A 101 19.51 0.96 -8.89
N LEU A 102 18.26 1.19 -8.50
CA LEU A 102 17.22 0.18 -8.60
C LEU A 102 16.42 0.33 -9.90
N GLN A 103 16.29 -0.75 -10.64
CA GLN A 103 15.42 -0.81 -11.82
C GLN A 103 14.01 -1.23 -11.40
N GLY A 104 13.05 -0.33 -11.54
CA GLY A 104 11.65 -0.56 -11.20
C GLY A 104 10.84 -1.10 -12.37
N TYR A 105 10.12 -2.19 -12.15
CA TYR A 105 9.16 -2.79 -13.08
C TYR A 105 7.76 -2.69 -12.49
N ARG A 106 6.95 -1.77 -13.00
CA ARG A 106 5.60 -1.50 -12.54
C ARG A 106 4.57 -2.22 -13.41
N VAL A 107 3.59 -2.85 -12.77
CA VAL A 107 2.53 -3.61 -13.41
C VAL A 107 1.18 -3.26 -12.78
N ALA A 108 0.10 -3.40 -13.56
CA ALA A 108 -1.25 -3.38 -13.02
C ALA A 108 -1.55 -4.74 -12.39
N LEU A 109 -2.00 -4.74 -11.14
CA LEU A 109 -2.36 -5.94 -10.40
C LEU A 109 -3.86 -5.93 -10.11
N VAL A 110 -4.55 -6.97 -10.56
CA VAL A 110 -5.93 -7.28 -10.15
C VAL A 110 -5.97 -8.78 -9.86
N THR A 111 -6.19 -9.16 -8.59
CA THR A 111 -6.15 -10.58 -8.20
C THR A 111 -7.46 -11.31 -8.46
N GLY A 112 -8.59 -10.58 -8.53
CA GLY A 112 -9.91 -11.15 -8.78
C GLY A 112 -11.04 -10.15 -8.54
N THR A 113 -12.23 -10.65 -8.23
CA THR A 113 -13.47 -9.89 -8.01
C THR A 113 -14.11 -10.12 -6.63
N LYS A 114 -13.43 -10.83 -5.73
CA LYS A 114 -13.85 -11.02 -4.33
C LYS A 114 -13.53 -9.77 -3.52
N GLU A 115 -14.17 -9.63 -2.36
CA GLU A 115 -13.95 -8.47 -1.48
C GLU A 115 -12.50 -8.40 -0.96
N SER A 116 -11.87 -9.55 -0.73
CA SER A 116 -10.47 -9.67 -0.30
C SER A 116 -9.45 -9.53 -1.42
N ASP A 117 -9.89 -9.35 -2.67
CA ASP A 117 -8.97 -9.17 -3.80
C ASP A 117 -8.32 -7.77 -3.77
N LEU A 118 -7.12 -7.70 -4.34
CA LEU A 118 -6.36 -6.48 -4.49
C LEU A 118 -6.51 -5.95 -5.91
N ALA A 119 -6.72 -4.64 -6.02
CA ALA A 119 -6.68 -3.92 -7.28
C ALA A 119 -5.75 -2.72 -7.17
N GLY A 120 -4.80 -2.57 -8.09
CA GLY A 120 -3.88 -1.43 -8.06
C GLY A 120 -2.64 -1.62 -8.92
N SER A 121 -1.53 -1.06 -8.46
CA SER A 121 -0.23 -1.17 -9.10
C SER A 121 0.80 -1.80 -8.18
N LEU A 122 1.53 -2.76 -8.72
CA LEU A 122 2.63 -3.46 -8.08
C LEU A 122 3.94 -3.08 -8.77
N THR A 123 4.99 -2.82 -8.01
CA THR A 123 6.30 -2.44 -8.54
C THR A 123 7.37 -3.32 -7.91
N TYR A 124 8.14 -4.01 -8.75
CA TYR A 124 9.32 -4.76 -8.34
C TYR A 124 10.56 -3.92 -8.61
N TYR A 125 11.42 -3.73 -7.61
CA TYR A 125 12.68 -3.01 -7.74
C TYR A 125 13.83 -4.01 -7.70
N PHE A 126 14.63 -4.03 -8.76
CA PHE A 126 15.77 -4.92 -8.92
C PHE A 126 17.07 -4.16 -8.70
N ASN A 127 18.03 -4.78 -8.03
CA ASN A 127 19.42 -4.29 -7.99
C ASN A 127 20.16 -4.60 -9.31
N PRO A 128 21.41 -4.10 -9.47
CA PRO A 128 22.23 -4.42 -10.64
C PRO A 128 22.43 -5.92 -10.88
N ASP A 129 22.41 -6.75 -9.83
CA ASP A 129 22.50 -8.22 -9.91
C ASP A 129 21.18 -8.90 -10.33
N GLN A 130 20.18 -8.13 -10.75
CA GLN A 130 18.85 -8.61 -11.15
C GLN A 130 18.10 -9.39 -10.06
N ARG A 131 18.34 -9.05 -8.80
CA ARG A 131 17.60 -9.56 -7.63
C ARG A 131 16.62 -8.51 -7.13
N VAL A 132 15.38 -8.92 -6.81
CA VAL A 132 14.37 -8.02 -6.24
C VAL A 132 14.81 -7.57 -4.85
N GLN A 133 15.06 -6.28 -4.65
CA GLN A 133 15.37 -5.71 -3.34
C GLN A 133 14.14 -5.13 -2.64
N ARG A 134 13.17 -4.64 -3.42
CA ARG A 134 11.96 -4.02 -2.87
C ARG A 134 10.74 -4.39 -3.69
N ILE A 135 9.63 -4.61 -3.02
CA ILE A 135 8.31 -4.75 -3.63
C ILE A 135 7.41 -3.66 -3.07
N ALA A 136 6.78 -2.89 -3.95
CA ALA A 136 5.84 -1.85 -3.55
C ALA A 136 4.48 -2.07 -4.19
N PHE A 137 3.42 -2.04 -3.39
CA PHE A 137 2.05 -2.11 -3.87
C PHE A 137 1.27 -0.87 -3.44
N LYS A 138 0.46 -0.36 -4.36
CA LYS A 138 -0.50 0.72 -4.11
C LYS A 138 -1.81 0.39 -4.78
N GLY A 139 -2.89 0.39 -4.01
CA GLY A 139 -4.18 -0.01 -4.54
C GLY A 139 -5.29 0.05 -3.51
N THR A 140 -6.34 -0.72 -3.76
CA THR A 140 -7.51 -0.83 -2.89
C THR A 140 -7.86 -2.29 -2.64
N THR A 141 -8.61 -2.51 -1.55
CA THR A 141 -9.23 -3.79 -1.23
C THR A 141 -10.50 -3.56 -0.40
N GLY A 142 -11.44 -4.49 -0.49
CA GLY A 142 -12.66 -4.48 0.33
C GLY A 142 -12.46 -5.10 1.71
N ASP A 143 -11.58 -6.10 1.83
CA ASP A 143 -11.21 -6.78 3.08
C ASP A 143 -9.70 -6.96 3.20
N THR A 144 -9.12 -6.36 4.25
CA THR A 144 -7.67 -6.36 4.48
C THR A 144 -7.17 -7.57 5.25
N ARG A 145 -8.06 -8.42 5.80
CA ARG A 145 -7.68 -9.51 6.72
C ARG A 145 -6.70 -10.49 6.08
N MET A 146 -6.96 -10.91 4.84
CA MET A 146 -6.08 -11.84 4.13
C MET A 146 -4.70 -11.25 3.85
N LEU A 147 -4.65 -9.98 3.44
CA LEU A 147 -3.40 -9.26 3.21
C LEU A 147 -2.59 -9.12 4.50
N VAL A 148 -3.22 -8.66 5.59
CA VAL A 148 -2.56 -8.50 6.88
C VAL A 148 -2.07 -9.85 7.42
N ALA A 149 -2.88 -10.91 7.30
CA ALA A 149 -2.50 -12.25 7.74
C ALA A 149 -1.27 -12.76 6.98
N LEU A 150 -1.24 -12.61 5.65
CA LEU A 150 -0.09 -12.95 4.80
C LEU A 150 1.16 -12.16 5.21
N LEU A 151 1.02 -10.84 5.36
CA LEU A 151 2.16 -9.97 5.68
C LEU A 151 2.71 -10.23 7.08
N SER A 152 1.83 -10.50 8.05
CA SER A 152 2.24 -10.83 9.42
C SER A 152 2.92 -12.20 9.48
N SER A 153 2.41 -13.20 8.76
CA SER A 153 2.94 -14.57 8.82
C SER A 153 4.22 -14.76 8.00
N GLN A 154 4.30 -14.15 6.81
CA GLN A 154 5.40 -14.39 5.88
C GLN A 154 6.53 -13.35 6.02
N PHE A 155 6.20 -12.11 6.37
CA PHE A 155 7.16 -11.00 6.40
C PHE A 155 7.30 -10.35 7.79
N GLY A 156 6.63 -10.88 8.81
CA GLY A 156 6.78 -10.42 10.19
C GLY A 156 6.21 -9.04 10.47
N PHE A 157 5.24 -8.56 9.68
CA PHE A 157 4.60 -7.27 9.93
C PHE A 157 3.88 -7.25 11.28
N VAL A 158 4.15 -6.23 12.09
CA VAL A 158 3.51 -6.03 13.40
C VAL A 158 2.72 -4.73 13.40
N ARG A 159 1.52 -4.77 13.99
CA ARG A 159 0.68 -3.59 14.15
C ARG A 159 1.38 -2.56 15.03
N THR A 160 1.50 -1.33 14.51
CA THR A 160 2.10 -0.21 15.22
C THR A 160 1.02 0.82 15.56
N ALA A 161 1.05 1.34 16.78
CA ALA A 161 0.13 2.37 17.21
C ALA A 161 0.35 3.66 16.41
N THR A 162 -0.74 4.27 15.95
CA THR A 162 -0.75 5.55 15.24
C THR A 162 -1.82 6.45 15.85
N PRO A 163 -1.59 7.77 15.95
CA PRO A 163 -2.58 8.71 16.46
C PRO A 163 -3.79 8.88 15.54
N ASP A 164 -3.66 8.55 14.25
CA ASP A 164 -4.76 8.62 13.28
C ASP A 164 -5.68 7.40 13.39
N PRO A 165 -6.96 7.57 13.76
CA PRO A 165 -7.91 6.46 13.91
C PRO A 165 -8.29 5.78 12.60
N HIS A 166 -8.09 6.43 11.45
CA HIS A 166 -8.45 5.89 10.13
C HIS A 166 -7.28 5.18 9.44
N LEU A 167 -6.10 5.23 10.05
CA LEU A 167 -4.89 4.58 9.57
C LEU A 167 -4.60 3.33 10.39
N HIS A 168 -4.55 2.18 9.73
CA HIS A 168 -3.92 0.99 10.28
C HIS A 168 -2.51 0.88 9.76
N LEU A 169 -1.54 1.02 10.66
CA LEU A 169 -0.12 0.96 10.37
C LEU A 169 0.46 -0.37 10.84
N TYR A 170 1.16 -1.05 9.95
CA TYR A 170 1.95 -2.23 10.27
C TYR A 170 3.37 -2.02 9.76
N GLN A 171 4.35 -2.39 10.57
CA GLN A 171 5.76 -2.16 10.27
C GLN A 171 6.59 -3.38 10.61
N VAL A 172 7.67 -3.56 9.86
CA VAL A 172 8.79 -4.45 10.20
C VAL A 172 9.95 -3.53 10.56
N LYS A 173 10.60 -3.82 11.68
CA LYS A 173 11.75 -3.04 12.16
C LYS A 173 12.97 -3.92 12.27
N GLU A 174 14.08 -3.42 11.77
CA GLU A 174 15.42 -4.02 11.85
C GLU A 174 16.34 -2.96 12.47
N ASP A 175 17.10 -3.32 13.51
CA ASP A 175 17.95 -2.37 14.25
C ASP A 175 17.27 -1.05 14.69
N ARG A 176 15.96 -1.12 14.99
CA ARG A 176 15.05 0.00 15.32
C ARG A 176 14.71 0.94 14.15
N GLU A 177 15.19 0.66 12.94
CA GLU A 177 14.79 1.34 11.71
C GLU A 177 13.59 0.62 11.08
N VAL A 178 12.66 1.38 10.49
CA VAL A 178 11.52 0.81 9.76
C VAL A 178 11.98 0.42 8.36
N VAL A 179 12.11 -0.87 8.12
CA VAL A 179 12.51 -1.41 6.82
C VAL A 179 11.29 -1.64 5.92
N SER A 180 10.21 -2.21 6.45
CA SER A 180 8.99 -2.47 5.66
C SER A 180 7.77 -1.85 6.33
N GLU A 181 6.81 -1.41 5.53
CA GLU A 181 5.66 -0.66 6.00
C GLU A 181 4.40 -0.92 5.18
N LEU A 182 3.29 -1.14 5.89
CA LEU A 182 1.95 -1.28 5.35
C LEU A 182 1.07 -0.20 5.99
N ARG A 183 0.47 0.62 5.14
CA ARG A 183 -0.53 1.62 5.50
C ARG A 183 -1.85 1.24 4.88
N ILE A 184 -2.87 1.17 5.72
CA ILE A 184 -4.24 0.91 5.30
C ILE A 184 -5.07 2.09 5.79
N HIS A 185 -5.64 2.85 4.86
CA HIS A 185 -6.56 3.92 5.18
C HIS A 185 -7.98 3.47 4.89
N SER A 186 -8.88 3.59 5.87
CA SER A 186 -10.31 3.44 5.62
C SER A 186 -10.84 4.69 4.93
N ILE A 187 -11.49 4.54 3.77
CA ILE A 187 -12.19 5.67 3.14
C ILE A 187 -13.60 5.80 3.73
N SER A 188 -14.01 7.02 4.08
CA SER A 188 -15.28 7.28 4.78
C SER A 188 -16.52 7.26 3.88
N THR A 189 -16.35 7.25 2.56
CA THR A 189 -17.47 7.35 1.61
C THR A 189 -17.56 6.11 0.73
N ILE A 190 -18.43 5.19 1.12
CA ILE A 190 -18.78 4.01 0.31
C ILE A 190 -19.83 4.45 -0.71
N LYS A 191 -19.45 4.52 -1.99
CA LYS A 191 -20.44 4.63 -3.08
C LYS A 191 -20.97 3.23 -3.36
N SER A 192 -22.28 3.09 -3.58
CA SER A 192 -22.90 1.79 -3.91
C SER A 192 -22.34 1.14 -5.19
N THR A 193 -21.55 1.88 -5.98
CA THR A 193 -20.92 1.45 -7.24
C THR A 193 -19.48 0.93 -7.08
N ASP A 194 -18.87 0.96 -5.89
CA ASP A 194 -17.49 0.50 -5.67
C ASP A 194 -17.31 -0.27 -4.34
N PRO A 195 -17.72 -1.56 -4.30
CA PRO A 195 -17.62 -2.38 -3.09
C PRO A 195 -16.17 -2.73 -2.70
N HIS A 196 -15.19 -2.61 -3.61
CA HIS A 196 -13.77 -2.93 -3.38
C HIS A 196 -12.93 -1.72 -2.96
N GLY A 197 -13.51 -0.52 -2.94
CA GLY A 197 -12.82 0.71 -2.59
C GLY A 197 -12.64 0.96 -1.10
N ARG A 198 -13.17 0.12 -0.19
CA ARG A 198 -13.29 0.43 1.25
C ARG A 198 -11.97 0.81 1.93
N PHE A 199 -10.88 0.18 1.52
CA PHE A 199 -9.57 0.44 2.06
C PHE A 199 -8.60 0.83 0.95
N GLN A 200 -7.87 1.92 1.17
CA GLN A 200 -6.70 2.25 0.37
C GLN A 200 -5.46 1.65 1.03
N VAL A 201 -4.68 0.91 0.25
CA VAL A 201 -3.51 0.17 0.71
C VAL A 201 -2.26 0.73 0.05
N ALA A 202 -1.26 1.05 0.86
CA ALA A 202 0.10 1.32 0.43
C ALA A 202 1.05 0.40 1.20
N LEU A 203 1.84 -0.38 0.47
CA LEU A 203 2.73 -1.40 1.01
C LEU A 203 4.12 -1.22 0.40
N VAL A 204 5.13 -1.27 1.26
CA VAL A 204 6.53 -1.52 0.89
C VAL A 204 7.04 -2.71 1.68
N ILE A 205 7.64 -3.63 0.97
CA ILE A 205 8.39 -4.73 1.55
C ILE A 205 9.82 -4.60 1.02
N GLU A 206 10.76 -4.45 1.94
CA GLU A 206 12.19 -4.61 1.64
C GLU A 206 12.56 -6.08 1.77
N ARG A 207 13.55 -6.50 0.99
CA ARG A 207 14.13 -7.83 1.13
C ARG A 207 14.71 -7.94 2.54
N PRO A 208 14.37 -8.98 3.31
CA PRO A 208 15.00 -9.21 4.60
C PRO A 208 16.50 -9.43 4.40
N SER A 209 17.32 -8.75 5.19
CA SER A 209 18.76 -9.02 5.28
C SER A 209 18.92 -10.45 5.82
N GLU A 210 19.60 -11.33 5.10
CA GLU A 210 19.98 -12.62 5.68
C GLU A 210 21.07 -12.34 6.71
N SER A 211 20.69 -12.34 7.99
CA SER A 211 21.58 -12.21 9.15
C SER A 211 22.34 -13.51 9.41
#